data_AF-X1AI29-F1
#
_entry.id   AF-X1AI29-F1
#
_cell.length_a   1.000
_cell.length_b   1.000
_cell.length_c   1.000
_cell.angle_alpha   90.00
_cell.angle_beta   90.00
_cell.angle_gamma   90.00
#
_symmetry.space_group_name_H-M   'P 1'
#
loop_
_entity.id
_entity.type
_entity.pdbx_description
1 polymer ?
#
loop_
_entity_poly.entity_id
_entity_poly.type
_entity_poly.pdbx_seq_one_letter_code
_entity_poly.pdbx_strand_id
1 'polypeptide(L)'
;MNLTLKFLPLIFLISISLTTFAQDSIKIIYPENYRFNPGDNSEWSNLGFDDSDWKEYNLGEIPYDQWRGFGWVRISVRTDSSLIATPLGMKLYLVGAVEIFVDGIAV
;
A
#
# COMPACT_ATOMS: atom_id res chain seq x y z
N MET A 1 12.12 0.39 -57.98
CA MET A 1 12.33 0.85 -56.60
C MET A 1 10.97 1.05 -55.92
N ASN A 2 10.21 -0.03 -55.66
CA ASN A 2 8.81 0.02 -55.19
C ASN A 2 8.53 -0.95 -54.01
N LEU A 3 9.57 -1.42 -53.32
CA LEU A 3 9.41 -2.43 -52.27
C LEU A 3 8.99 -1.83 -50.92
N THR A 4 9.21 -0.52 -50.71
CA THR A 4 8.96 0.16 -49.43
C THR A 4 7.50 0.61 -49.22
N LEU A 5 6.75 0.91 -50.29
CA LEU A 5 5.36 1.40 -50.15
C LEU A 5 4.34 0.31 -49.82
N LYS A 6 4.57 -0.95 -50.22
CA LYS A 6 3.59 -2.05 -50.04
C LYS A 6 3.42 -2.51 -48.58
N PHE A 7 4.43 -2.29 -47.75
CA PHE A 7 4.40 -2.70 -46.34
C PHE A 7 4.00 -1.58 -45.37
N LEU A 8 3.78 -0.36 -45.89
CA LEU A 8 3.33 0.79 -45.10
C LEU A 8 2.06 0.54 -44.26
N PRO A 9 0.99 -0.12 -44.77
CA PRO A 9 -0.17 -0.43 -43.94
C PRO A 9 0.13 -1.47 -42.84
N LEU A 10 1.08 -2.38 -43.08
CA LEU A 10 1.48 -3.41 -42.11
C LEU A 10 2.29 -2.79 -40.96
N ILE A 11 3.17 -1.83 -41.27
CA ILE A 11 3.93 -1.08 -40.26
C ILE A 11 2.96 -0.23 -39.41
N PHE A 12 1.95 0.38 -40.03
CA PHE A 12 0.93 1.17 -39.32
C PHE A 12 0.09 0.29 -38.36
N LEU A 13 -0.27 -0.92 -38.78
CA LEU A 13 -0.99 -1.89 -37.93
C LEU A 13 -0.14 -2.38 -36.74
N ILE A 14 1.16 -2.61 -36.94
CA ILE A 14 2.07 -3.02 -35.85
C ILE A 14 2.25 -1.89 -34.83
N SER A 15 2.31 -0.62 -35.27
CA SER A 15 2.41 0.53 -34.35
C SER A 15 1.15 0.75 -33.50
N ILE A 16 -0.05 0.38 -33.98
CA ILE A 16 -1.28 0.49 -33.18
C ILE A 16 -1.32 -0.60 -32.08
N SER A 17 -0.73 -1.78 -32.33
CA SER A 17 -0.69 -2.88 -31.35
C SER A 17 0.31 -2.66 -30.21
N LEU A 18 1.23 -1.71 -30.33
CA LEU A 18 2.30 -1.47 -29.33
C LEU A 18 1.90 -0.50 -28.22
N THR A 19 0.71 0.12 -28.27
CA THR A 19 0.26 1.07 -27.23
C THR A 19 -0.67 0.47 -26.18
N THR A 20 -0.96 -0.83 -26.20
CA THR A 20 -1.70 -1.47 -25.09
C THR A 20 -0.75 -1.91 -23.97
N PHE A 21 0.05 -0.98 -23.44
CA PHE A 21 0.62 -1.19 -22.11
C PHE A 21 -0.49 -0.94 -21.10
N ALA A 22 -1.02 -2.05 -20.57
CA ALA A 22 -1.75 -2.21 -19.31
C ALA A 22 -2.30 -0.90 -18.70
N GLN A 23 -3.55 -0.57 -19.00
CA GLN A 23 -4.34 0.24 -18.08
C GLN A 23 -4.74 -0.66 -16.91
N ASP A 24 -3.77 -0.98 -16.06
CA ASP A 24 -4.02 -1.66 -14.80
C ASP A 24 -4.71 -0.64 -13.91
N SER A 25 -6.01 -0.83 -13.65
CA SER A 25 -6.71 0.02 -12.70
C SER A 25 -6.05 -0.22 -11.34
N ILE A 26 -5.35 0.79 -10.82
CA ILE A 26 -4.72 0.71 -9.50
C ILE A 26 -5.80 0.31 -8.49
N LYS A 27 -5.79 -0.96 -8.10
CA LYS A 27 -6.72 -1.50 -7.12
C LYS A 27 -6.20 -1.12 -5.74
N ILE A 28 -6.79 -0.09 -5.14
CA ILE A 28 -6.52 0.25 -3.74
C ILE A 28 -7.20 -0.81 -2.88
N ILE A 29 -6.42 -1.51 -2.07
CA ILE A 29 -6.90 -2.46 -1.08
C ILE A 29 -6.80 -1.76 0.28
N TYR A 30 -7.90 -1.75 1.01
CA TYR A 30 -7.94 -1.23 2.37
C TYR A 30 -7.88 -2.42 3.35
N PRO A 31 -7.08 -2.34 4.41
CA PRO A 31 -7.20 -3.29 5.51
C PRO A 31 -8.59 -3.12 6.14
N GLU A 32 -9.21 -4.22 6.55
CA GLU A 32 -10.51 -4.15 7.22
C GLU A 32 -10.36 -3.56 8.62
N ASN A 33 -9.31 -3.94 9.34
CA ASN A 33 -9.11 -3.62 10.75
C ASN A 33 -7.68 -3.11 11.02
N TYR A 34 -7.50 -2.48 12.17
CA TYR A 34 -6.20 -2.12 12.72
C TYR A 34 -6.16 -2.37 14.23
N ARG A 35 -4.96 -2.57 14.78
CA ARG A 35 -4.74 -2.68 16.22
C ARG A 35 -4.25 -1.36 16.79
N PHE A 36 -4.73 -1.02 17.97
CA PHE A 36 -4.34 0.21 18.65
C PHE A 36 -3.89 -0.06 20.08
N ASN A 37 -2.85 0.65 20.51
CA ASN A 37 -2.45 0.70 21.90
C ASN A 37 -2.03 2.12 22.30
N PRO A 38 -2.52 2.65 23.43
CA PRO A 38 -2.14 3.98 23.89
C PRO A 38 -0.74 3.98 24.51
N GLY A 39 -0.08 5.12 24.41
CA GLY A 39 1.29 5.31 24.91
C GLY A 39 2.29 5.50 23.77
N ASP A 40 3.56 5.57 24.15
CA ASP A 40 4.65 5.88 23.25
C ASP A 40 5.86 4.99 23.59
N ASN A 41 5.97 3.85 22.91
CA ASN A 41 7.12 2.95 23.03
C ASN A 41 7.62 2.57 21.64
N SER A 42 8.85 3.01 21.33
CA SER A 42 9.52 2.73 20.06
C SER A 42 9.70 1.24 19.74
N GLU A 43 9.72 0.36 20.76
CA GLU A 43 9.80 -1.10 20.56
C GLU A 43 8.57 -1.65 19.83
N TRP A 44 7.43 -0.95 19.87
CA TRP A 44 6.22 -1.32 19.15
C TRP A 44 6.32 -1.11 17.64
N SER A 45 7.41 -0.52 17.12
CA SER A 45 7.70 -0.50 15.69
C SER A 45 8.29 -1.82 15.18
N ASN A 46 8.86 -2.64 16.06
CA ASN A 46 9.62 -3.82 15.67
C ASN A 46 8.76 -4.79 14.84
N LEU A 47 9.34 -5.34 13.77
CA LEU A 47 8.68 -6.33 12.89
C LEU A 47 8.19 -7.55 13.69
N GLY A 48 8.99 -8.03 14.64
CA GLY A 48 8.68 -9.20 15.47
C GLY A 48 7.87 -8.92 16.73
N PHE A 49 7.38 -7.69 16.94
CA PHE A 49 6.57 -7.37 18.11
C PHE A 49 5.23 -8.09 18.07
N ASP A 50 4.88 -8.78 19.16
CA ASP A 50 3.58 -9.44 19.34
C ASP A 50 2.56 -8.42 19.86
N ASP A 51 1.63 -8.03 19.00
CA ASP A 51 0.52 -7.12 19.30
C ASP A 51 -0.81 -7.87 19.46
N SER A 52 -0.78 -9.18 19.73
CA SER A 52 -2.00 -9.99 19.83
C SER A 52 -2.93 -9.62 20.99
N ASP A 53 -2.41 -8.93 22.01
CA ASP A 53 -3.16 -8.41 23.14
C ASP A 53 -3.74 -7.00 22.88
N TRP A 54 -3.38 -6.35 21.77
CA TRP A 54 -3.90 -5.02 21.44
C TRP A 54 -5.35 -5.12 20.98
N LYS A 55 -6.13 -4.11 21.34
CA LYS A 55 -7.53 -4.03 20.90
C LYS A 55 -7.58 -3.74 19.40
N GLU A 56 -8.40 -4.51 18.71
CA GLU A 56 -8.67 -4.35 17.28
C GLU A 56 -9.88 -3.43 17.06
N TYR A 57 -9.81 -2.61 16.01
CA TYR A 57 -10.82 -1.66 15.59
C TYR A 57 -11.08 -1.81 14.09
N ASN A 58 -12.33 -1.61 13.68
CA ASN A 58 -12.63 -1.57 12.25
C ASN A 58 -12.04 -0.29 11.63
N LEU A 59 -11.67 -0.33 10.35
CA LEU A 59 -11.19 0.85 9.65
C LEU A 59 -12.26 1.96 9.67
N GLY A 60 -11.86 3.15 10.10
CA GLY A 60 -12.75 4.32 10.26
C GLY A 60 -13.33 4.48 11.66
N GLU A 61 -13.25 3.45 12.52
CA GLU A 61 -13.46 3.64 13.96
C GLU A 61 -12.27 4.38 14.55
N ILE A 62 -12.52 5.23 15.54
CA ILE A 62 -11.50 6.01 16.25
C ILE A 62 -11.44 5.49 17.70
N PRO A 63 -10.25 5.21 18.27
CA PRO A 63 -10.10 4.55 19.56
C PRO A 63 -10.26 5.53 20.73
N TYR A 64 -11.40 6.23 20.79
CA TYR A 64 -11.67 7.28 21.79
C TYR A 64 -11.58 6.77 23.23
N ASP A 65 -11.93 5.51 23.47
CA ASP A 65 -11.88 4.87 24.78
C ASP A 65 -10.45 4.67 25.28
N GLN A 66 -9.50 4.45 24.35
CA GLN A 66 -8.10 4.20 24.67
C GLN A 66 -7.21 5.44 24.51
N TRP A 67 -7.58 6.43 23.69
CA TRP A 67 -6.71 7.57 23.37
C TRP A 67 -6.29 8.39 24.60
N ARG A 68 -4.97 8.63 24.77
CA ARG A 68 -4.39 9.42 25.88
C ARG A 68 -3.36 10.48 25.42
N GLY A 69 -3.38 10.86 24.14
CA GLY A 69 -2.49 11.87 23.57
C GLY A 69 -1.41 11.31 22.63
N PHE A 70 -0.89 10.13 22.94
CA PHE A 70 -0.02 9.33 22.08
C PHE A 70 -0.58 7.92 21.96
N GLY A 71 -0.35 7.30 20.82
CA GLY A 71 -0.76 5.92 20.60
C GLY A 71 -0.21 5.39 19.29
N TRP A 72 -0.13 4.07 19.23
CA TRP A 72 0.39 3.35 18.08
C TRP A 72 -0.74 2.63 17.37
N VAL A 73 -0.69 2.69 16.04
CA VAL A 73 -1.56 1.93 15.14
C VAL A 73 -0.71 0.90 14.44
N ARG A 74 -1.10 -0.38 14.50
CA ARG A 74 -0.42 -1.47 13.81
C ARG A 74 -1.37 -2.14 12.82
N ILE A 75 -0.88 -2.33 11.60
CA ILE A 75 -1.58 -3.00 10.51
C ILE A 75 -0.62 -4.04 9.93
N SER A 76 -1.04 -5.29 9.89
CA SER A 76 -0.28 -6.37 9.23
C SER A 76 -0.73 -6.50 7.77
N VAL A 77 0.16 -6.20 6.84
CA VAL A 77 -0.12 -6.32 5.40
C VAL A 77 0.51 -7.61 4.87
N ARG A 78 -0.31 -8.46 4.25
CA ARG A 78 0.16 -9.64 3.52
C ARG A 78 0.01 -9.40 2.03
N THR A 79 1.11 -9.50 1.29
CA THR A 79 1.13 -9.32 -0.16
C THR A 79 1.21 -10.66 -0.87
N ASP A 80 0.53 -10.77 -2.01
CA ASP A 80 0.66 -11.93 -2.88
C ASP A 80 1.99 -11.91 -3.65
N SER A 81 2.54 -13.08 -3.99
CA SER A 81 3.81 -13.18 -4.73
C SER A 81 3.74 -12.61 -6.15
N SER A 82 2.54 -12.44 -6.72
CA SER A 82 2.35 -11.72 -7.98
C SER A 82 2.73 -10.24 -7.93
N LEU A 83 2.87 -9.66 -6.72
CA LEU A 83 3.27 -8.27 -6.52
C LEU A 83 4.79 -8.09 -6.39
N ILE A 84 5.59 -9.16 -6.53
CA ILE A 84 7.05 -9.05 -6.52
C ILE A 84 7.51 -8.12 -7.65
N ALA A 85 8.43 -7.21 -7.32
CA ALA A 85 8.95 -6.15 -8.20
C ALA A 85 7.91 -5.12 -8.68
N THR A 86 6.71 -5.12 -8.10
CA THR A 86 5.70 -4.08 -8.32
C THR A 86 5.84 -3.01 -7.22
N PRO A 87 5.98 -1.72 -7.56
CA PRO A 87 5.97 -0.65 -6.56
C PRO A 87 4.64 -0.64 -5.80
N LEU A 88 4.73 -0.75 -4.47
CA LEU A 88 3.59 -0.65 -3.57
C LEU A 88 3.60 0.71 -2.87
N GLY A 89 2.42 1.26 -2.64
CA GLY A 89 2.23 2.51 -1.92
C GLY A 89 1.11 2.39 -0.90
N MET A 90 1.26 3.11 0.21
CA MET A 90 0.22 3.24 1.23
C MET A 90 -0.38 4.64 1.14
N LYS A 91 -1.71 4.72 1.06
CA LYS A 91 -2.44 5.99 1.10
C LYS A 91 -3.07 6.13 2.48
N LEU A 92 -2.65 7.17 3.21
CA LEU A 92 -3.10 7.42 4.57
C LEU A 92 -3.95 8.69 4.65
N TYR A 93 -4.99 8.62 5.48
CA TYR A 93 -5.78 9.77 5.90
C TYR A 93 -5.62 9.89 7.41
N LEU A 94 -4.95 10.95 7.85
CA LEU A 94 -4.46 11.05 9.21
C LEU A 94 -4.99 12.30 9.90
N VAL A 95 -5.18 12.18 11.21
CA VAL A 95 -5.53 13.29 12.10
C VAL A 95 -4.38 13.47 13.08
N GLY A 96 -3.66 14.59 12.98
CA GLY A 96 -2.53 14.91 13.85
C GLY A 96 -1.16 14.56 13.25
N ALA A 97 -0.12 14.63 14.09
CA ALA A 97 1.24 14.27 13.72
C ALA A 97 1.42 12.76 13.75
N VAL A 98 2.24 12.23 12.84
CA VAL A 98 2.55 10.80 12.76
C VAL A 98 4.03 10.57 12.48
N GLU A 99 4.50 9.41 12.90
CA GLU A 99 5.70 8.76 12.41
C GLU A 99 5.29 7.42 11.83
N ILE A 100 5.89 7.03 10.70
CA ILE A 100 5.52 5.80 9.99
C ILE A 100 6.74 4.88 9.99
N PHE A 101 6.51 3.63 10.36
CA PHE A 101 7.52 2.58 10.35
C PHE A 101 7.02 1.43 9.47
N VAL A 102 7.86 0.98 8.54
CA VAL A 102 7.62 -0.21 7.71
C VAL A 102 8.64 -1.27 8.13
N ASP A 103 8.15 -2.38 8.67
CA ASP A 103 8.97 -3.48 9.20
C ASP A 103 10.04 -3.00 10.21
N GLY A 104 9.68 -1.98 11.02
CA GLY A 104 10.57 -1.35 12.02
C GLY A 104 11.47 -0.24 11.49
N ILE A 105 11.43 0.07 10.18
CA ILE A 105 12.24 1.12 9.56
C ILE A 105 11.39 2.38 9.37
N ALA A 106 11.85 3.51 9.91
CA ALA A 106 11.20 4.81 9.71
C ALA A 106 11.23 5.23 8.23
N VAL A 107 10.10 5.73 7.70
CA VAL A 107 9.94 6.14 6.29
C VAL A 107 9.40 7.57 6.14
#